data_AF-A0A9E4CLG6-F1
#
_entry.id   AF-A0A9E4CLG6-F1
#
_cell.length_a   1.000
_cell.length_b   1.000
_cell.length_c   1.000
_cell.angle_alpha   90.00
_cell.angle_beta   90.00
_cell.angle_gamma   90.00
#
_symmetry.space_group_name_H-M   'P 1'
#
loop_
_entity.id
_entity.type
_entity.pdbx_description
1 polymer ?
#
loop_
_entity_poly.entity_id
_entity_poly.type
_entity_poly.pdbx_seq_one_letter_code
_entity_poly.pdbx_strand_id
1 'polypeptide(L)'
;ETRSPGDWFRLYGEMPGQEIAYHCYRHRVLSDAAAGREDFRQGLARLAGIGVCPQGYAAPYGEWHPELNRVLEENGFVYSSEFSLGCDNLPFYPLLGEQFSKVLQLPVHPISVGRLHWARHSEAGMVAYYLRVMEEKLQANEPVFFYHHPGQRRLEVFEHVFREVRRCNLAVRSLGDYARWWQRRSDFTWEGWAGPNGRVTLKAALPDRSIRLQAHWPDGTVRLYPLQNGTVTPEDGESRAAARYPAPYEPRRLRRYTAQMLMHDITWHYGRSKQ
;
A
#
# COMPACT_ATOMS: atom_id res chain seq x y z
N GLU A 1 -4.40 -24.01 -8.61
CA GLU A 1 -4.97 -23.90 -7.25
C GLU A 1 -3.92 -24.42 -6.27
N THR A 2 -3.32 -23.55 -5.45
CA THR A 2 -2.46 -24.01 -4.35
C THR A 2 -3.35 -24.10 -3.11
N ARG A 3 -3.77 -25.31 -2.73
CA ARG A 3 -4.35 -25.53 -1.40
C ARG A 3 -3.26 -25.19 -0.37
N SER A 4 -3.61 -24.41 0.65
CA SER A 4 -2.76 -24.25 1.84
C SER A 4 -2.35 -25.65 2.34
N PRO A 5 -1.06 -25.96 2.51
CA PRO A 5 -0.63 -27.31 2.86
C PRO A 5 -0.86 -27.65 4.35
N GLY A 6 -2.10 -27.72 4.84
CA GLY A 6 -2.42 -28.15 6.22
C GLY A 6 -2.88 -27.02 7.16
N ASP A 7 -2.85 -27.28 8.47
CA ASP A 7 -3.34 -26.37 9.54
C ASP A 7 -2.38 -25.19 9.84
N TRP A 8 -1.52 -24.80 8.90
CA TRP A 8 -0.56 -23.68 9.05
C TRP A 8 -1.21 -22.36 9.43
N PHE A 9 -2.50 -22.18 9.14
CA PHE A 9 -3.22 -20.97 9.53
C PHE A 9 -3.20 -20.72 11.04
N ARG A 10 -3.06 -21.77 11.86
CA ARG A 10 -2.92 -21.64 13.32
C ARG A 10 -1.69 -20.83 13.72
N LEU A 11 -0.61 -20.86 12.93
CA LEU A 11 0.59 -20.04 13.20
C LEU A 11 0.28 -18.55 13.17
N TYR A 12 -0.75 -18.10 12.45
CA TYR A 12 -1.12 -16.68 12.44
C TYR A 12 -1.63 -16.21 13.80
N GLY A 13 -2.23 -17.09 14.60
CA GLY A 13 -2.61 -16.79 15.99
C GLY A 13 -1.41 -16.63 16.93
N GLU A 14 -0.22 -17.08 16.50
CA GLU A 14 1.03 -17.06 17.27
C GLU A 14 1.96 -15.91 16.87
N MET A 15 1.50 -14.95 16.04
CA MET A 15 2.29 -13.81 15.57
C MET A 15 1.90 -12.50 16.29
N PRO A 16 2.22 -12.33 17.59
CA PRO A 16 1.83 -11.15 18.34
C PRO A 16 2.46 -9.89 17.75
N GLY A 17 1.68 -8.81 17.68
CA GLY A 17 2.14 -7.52 17.16
C GLY A 17 2.29 -7.46 15.64
N GLN A 18 1.98 -8.53 14.91
CA GLN A 18 1.87 -8.51 13.45
C GLN A 18 0.40 -8.34 13.04
N GLU A 19 0.16 -7.59 11.98
CA GLU A 19 -1.16 -7.54 11.36
C GLU A 19 -1.36 -8.79 10.49
N ILE A 20 -2.50 -9.46 10.69
CA ILE A 20 -2.95 -10.56 9.83
C ILE A 20 -4.13 -10.05 9.01
N ALA A 21 -3.91 -9.84 7.72
CA ALA A 21 -4.92 -9.46 6.74
C ALA A 21 -5.47 -10.69 6.00
N TYR A 22 -6.66 -10.57 5.41
CA TYR A 22 -7.29 -11.64 4.67
C TYR A 22 -6.79 -11.69 3.21
N HIS A 23 -6.33 -12.85 2.77
CA HIS A 23 -5.87 -13.09 1.40
C HIS A 23 -6.57 -14.32 0.82
N CYS A 24 -7.91 -14.31 0.87
CA CYS A 24 -8.85 -15.34 0.42
C CYS A 24 -8.73 -16.73 1.12
N TYR A 25 -9.77 -17.55 0.97
CA TYR A 25 -9.78 -18.93 1.42
C TYR A 25 -9.17 -19.86 0.37
N ARG A 26 -9.51 -19.63 -0.90
CA ARG A 26 -8.87 -20.29 -2.05
C ARG A 26 -8.22 -19.25 -2.94
N HIS A 27 -6.92 -19.43 -3.19
CA HIS A 27 -6.12 -18.51 -4.03
C HIS A 27 -6.54 -18.53 -5.50
N ARG A 28 -7.63 -17.80 -5.81
CA ARG A 28 -8.25 -17.66 -7.13
C ARG A 28 -8.86 -16.27 -7.30
N VAL A 29 -9.02 -15.84 -8.55
CA VAL A 29 -9.79 -14.63 -8.88
C VAL A 29 -11.27 -14.92 -8.62
N LEU A 30 -11.94 -14.02 -7.91
CA LEU A 30 -13.37 -14.14 -7.61
C LEU A 30 -14.17 -13.56 -8.80
N SER A 31 -14.75 -14.42 -9.63
CA SER A 31 -15.45 -14.01 -10.86
C SER A 31 -16.83 -13.38 -10.61
N ASP A 32 -17.45 -13.68 -9.46
CA ASP A 32 -18.79 -13.22 -9.11
C ASP A 32 -18.96 -13.11 -7.59
N ALA A 33 -19.97 -12.33 -7.19
CA ALA A 33 -20.23 -12.03 -5.78
C ALA A 33 -20.65 -13.26 -4.96
N ALA A 34 -21.32 -14.25 -5.55
CA ALA A 34 -21.77 -15.44 -4.82
C ALA A 34 -20.59 -16.34 -4.43
N ALA A 35 -19.68 -16.59 -5.38
CA ALA A 35 -18.42 -17.28 -5.13
C ALA A 35 -17.55 -16.51 -4.13
N GLY A 36 -17.56 -15.17 -4.19
CA GLY A 36 -16.90 -14.31 -3.22
C GLY A 36 -17.44 -14.46 -1.81
N ARG A 37 -18.76 -14.37 -1.62
CA ARG A 37 -19.39 -14.51 -0.30
C ARG A 37 -19.06 -15.85 0.36
N GLU A 38 -19.10 -16.94 -0.39
CA GLU A 38 -18.79 -18.26 0.16
C GLU A 38 -17.31 -18.43 0.52
N ASP A 39 -16.40 -17.87 -0.29
CA ASP A 39 -14.97 -17.85 0.02
C ASP A 39 -14.70 -17.09 1.33
N PHE A 40 -15.26 -15.88 1.45
CA PHE A 40 -15.15 -15.04 2.65
C PHE A 40 -15.75 -15.72 3.88
N ARG A 41 -16.95 -16.29 3.76
CA ARG A 41 -17.61 -17.00 4.86
C ARG A 41 -16.72 -18.13 5.41
N GLN A 42 -16.13 -18.94 4.54
CA GLN A 42 -15.26 -20.04 4.97
C GLN A 42 -13.92 -19.55 5.55
N GLY A 43 -13.27 -18.59 4.89
CA GLY A 43 -11.97 -18.08 5.32
C GLY A 43 -12.03 -17.31 6.63
N LEU A 44 -13.00 -16.41 6.76
CA LEU A 44 -13.19 -15.60 7.97
C LEU A 44 -13.62 -16.46 9.16
N ALA A 45 -14.44 -17.48 8.97
CA ALA A 45 -14.79 -18.42 10.05
C ALA A 45 -13.55 -19.17 10.59
N ARG A 46 -12.60 -19.53 9.71
CA ARG A 46 -11.35 -20.17 10.15
C ARG A 46 -10.45 -19.23 10.92
N LEU A 47 -10.30 -17.99 10.45
CA LEU A 47 -9.50 -16.96 11.15
C LEU A 47 -10.11 -16.61 12.51
N ALA A 48 -11.44 -16.46 12.57
CA ALA A 48 -12.15 -16.24 13.82
C ALA A 48 -11.94 -17.39 14.81
N GLY A 49 -11.90 -18.64 14.33
CA GLY A 49 -11.61 -19.83 15.14
C GLY A 49 -10.25 -19.83 15.84
N ILE A 50 -9.31 -18.97 15.41
CA ILE A 50 -8.01 -18.76 16.06
C ILE A 50 -7.86 -17.33 16.64
N GLY A 51 -8.96 -16.60 16.80
CA GLY A 51 -8.97 -15.26 17.37
C GLY A 51 -8.47 -14.15 16.44
N VAL A 52 -8.36 -14.41 15.13
CA VAL A 52 -7.94 -13.42 14.13
C VAL A 52 -9.14 -12.78 13.44
N CYS A 53 -9.24 -11.45 13.54
CA CYS A 53 -10.25 -10.64 12.87
C CYS A 53 -9.56 -9.66 11.89
N PRO A 54 -9.40 -10.03 10.61
CA PRO A 54 -8.66 -9.21 9.66
C PRO A 54 -9.41 -7.93 9.32
N GLN A 55 -8.68 -6.81 9.26
CA GLN A 55 -9.23 -5.51 8.83
C GLN A 55 -8.86 -5.15 7.40
N GLY A 56 -7.82 -5.79 6.88
CA GLY A 56 -7.29 -5.59 5.53
C GLY A 56 -7.54 -6.77 4.62
N TYR A 57 -7.64 -6.49 3.33
CA TYR A 57 -7.69 -7.51 2.29
C TYR A 57 -6.60 -7.29 1.24
N ALA A 58 -6.14 -8.37 0.63
CA ALA A 58 -5.43 -8.31 -0.65
C ALA A 58 -5.99 -9.39 -1.56
N ALA A 59 -6.34 -9.07 -2.79
CA ALA A 59 -6.82 -10.08 -3.72
C ALA A 59 -5.69 -10.99 -4.25
N PRO A 60 -5.95 -12.27 -4.49
CA PRO A 60 -5.09 -13.12 -5.31
C PRO A 60 -4.75 -12.45 -6.63
N TYR A 61 -3.47 -12.50 -7.01
CA TYR A 61 -2.94 -11.83 -8.21
C TYR A 61 -3.05 -10.30 -8.21
N GLY A 62 -3.55 -9.71 -7.12
CA GLY A 62 -3.81 -8.27 -6.99
C GLY A 62 -4.87 -7.74 -7.95
N GLU A 63 -5.84 -8.59 -8.30
CA GLU A 63 -6.97 -8.26 -9.14
C GLU A 63 -8.07 -7.54 -8.35
N TRP A 64 -8.67 -6.53 -8.96
CA TRP A 64 -9.73 -5.73 -8.37
C TRP A 64 -10.90 -5.58 -9.33
N HIS A 65 -12.12 -5.64 -8.80
CA HIS A 65 -13.35 -5.34 -9.54
C HIS A 65 -14.44 -4.87 -8.54
N PRO A 66 -15.49 -4.17 -9.02
CA PRO A 66 -16.55 -3.63 -8.16
C PRO A 66 -17.23 -4.69 -7.28
N GLU A 67 -17.42 -5.91 -7.79
CA GLU A 67 -18.08 -6.98 -7.03
C GLU A 67 -17.23 -7.47 -5.85
N LEU A 68 -15.91 -7.50 -5.99
CA LEU A 68 -15.01 -7.77 -4.88
C LEU A 68 -15.19 -6.67 -3.82
N ASN A 69 -15.15 -5.40 -4.23
CA ASN A 69 -15.33 -4.29 -3.28
C ASN A 69 -16.65 -4.39 -2.51
N ARG A 70 -17.75 -4.75 -3.16
CA ARG A 70 -19.04 -4.96 -2.46
C ARG A 70 -18.93 -6.02 -1.37
N VAL A 71 -18.28 -7.15 -1.65
CA VAL A 71 -18.04 -8.20 -0.65
C VAL A 71 -17.15 -7.69 0.49
N LEU A 72 -16.15 -6.85 0.20
CA LEU A 72 -15.30 -6.24 1.22
C LEU A 72 -16.10 -5.30 2.15
N GLU A 73 -16.96 -4.46 1.58
CA GLU A 73 -17.84 -3.56 2.36
C GLU A 73 -18.82 -4.34 3.26
N GLU A 74 -19.46 -5.37 2.71
CA GLU A 74 -20.41 -6.22 3.45
C GLU A 74 -19.77 -6.93 4.65
N ASN A 75 -18.48 -7.23 4.56
CA ASN A 75 -17.71 -7.87 5.65
C ASN A 75 -16.98 -6.85 6.54
N GLY A 76 -17.18 -5.54 6.33
CA GLY A 76 -16.65 -4.49 7.19
C GLY A 76 -15.13 -4.31 7.09
N PHE A 77 -14.51 -4.65 5.96
CA PHE A 77 -13.08 -4.38 5.75
C PHE A 77 -12.81 -2.88 5.76
N VAL A 78 -11.68 -2.50 6.37
CA VAL A 78 -11.25 -1.10 6.49
C VAL A 78 -10.47 -0.69 5.24
N TYR A 79 -9.67 -1.61 4.70
CA TYR A 79 -8.81 -1.34 3.56
C TYR A 79 -8.56 -2.56 2.68
N SER A 80 -8.10 -2.31 1.47
CA SER A 80 -7.63 -3.34 0.54
C SER A 80 -6.37 -2.91 -0.24
N SER A 81 -5.64 -3.86 -0.83
CA SER A 81 -4.34 -3.64 -1.47
C SER A 81 -4.17 -4.45 -2.75
N GLU A 82 -4.78 -3.99 -3.83
CA GLU A 82 -4.73 -4.59 -5.16
C GLU A 82 -3.98 -3.71 -6.15
N PHE A 83 -2.90 -4.25 -6.73
CA PHE A 83 -2.06 -3.50 -7.68
C PHE A 83 -2.77 -3.21 -9.01
N SER A 84 -3.80 -3.99 -9.39
CA SER A 84 -4.53 -3.75 -10.65
C SER A 84 -5.38 -2.47 -10.59
N LEU A 85 -5.78 -2.03 -9.40
CA LEU A 85 -6.53 -0.80 -9.19
C LEU A 85 -5.60 0.40 -8.96
N GLY A 86 -4.52 0.21 -8.21
CA GLY A 86 -3.54 1.25 -7.96
C GLY A 86 -2.23 0.69 -7.42
N CYS A 87 -1.12 1.24 -7.88
CA CYS A 87 0.21 0.92 -7.37
C CYS A 87 1.01 2.21 -7.16
N ASP A 88 1.87 2.22 -6.14
CA ASP A 88 2.82 3.31 -5.90
C ASP A 88 2.18 4.71 -5.86
N ASN A 89 0.98 4.81 -5.30
CA ASN A 89 0.19 6.05 -5.21
C ASN A 89 -0.31 6.27 -3.77
N LEU A 90 -0.86 7.45 -3.48
CA LEU A 90 -1.51 7.75 -2.21
C LEU A 90 -2.82 6.95 -2.04
N PRO A 91 -3.21 6.60 -0.80
CA PRO A 91 -4.47 5.93 -0.57
C PRO A 91 -5.70 6.72 -1.03
N PHE A 92 -6.71 6.00 -1.52
CA PHE A 92 -7.93 6.60 -2.05
C PHE A 92 -9.13 5.66 -1.89
N TYR A 93 -10.34 6.21 -1.93
CA TYR A 93 -11.56 5.42 -2.02
C TYR A 93 -11.94 5.24 -3.49
N PRO A 94 -12.05 3.99 -4.00
CA PRO A 94 -12.49 3.75 -5.37
C PRO A 94 -13.88 4.32 -5.65
N LEU A 95 -14.12 4.88 -6.83
CA LEU A 95 -15.45 5.31 -7.26
C LEU A 95 -16.25 4.12 -7.82
N LEU A 96 -17.42 3.85 -7.25
CA LEU A 96 -18.33 2.77 -7.61
C LEU A 96 -19.66 3.37 -8.10
N GLY A 97 -19.76 3.58 -9.42
CA GLY A 97 -20.87 4.33 -9.99
C GLY A 97 -20.80 5.79 -9.54
N GLU A 98 -21.79 6.25 -8.77
CA GLU A 98 -21.87 7.63 -8.28
C GLU A 98 -21.38 7.80 -6.82
N GLN A 99 -20.93 6.72 -6.17
CA GLN A 99 -20.54 6.74 -4.77
C GLN A 99 -19.11 6.24 -4.59
N PHE A 100 -18.38 6.83 -3.66
CA PHE A 100 -17.10 6.30 -3.23
C PHE A 100 -17.30 5.06 -2.36
N SER A 101 -16.40 4.08 -2.54
CA SER A 101 -16.28 2.91 -1.67
C SER A 101 -16.06 3.31 -0.21
N LYS A 102 -16.49 2.47 0.72
CA LYS A 102 -16.16 2.58 2.15
C LYS A 102 -14.83 1.90 2.50
N VAL A 103 -14.29 1.10 1.59
CA VAL A 103 -13.02 0.39 1.76
C VAL A 103 -11.90 1.25 1.16
N LEU A 104 -10.92 1.61 1.99
CA LEU A 104 -9.78 2.41 1.54
C LEU A 104 -8.83 1.55 0.70
N GLN A 105 -8.53 1.97 -0.52
CA GLN A 105 -7.46 1.36 -1.28
C GLN A 105 -6.11 1.88 -0.78
N LEU A 106 -5.23 0.96 -0.38
CA LEU A 106 -3.82 1.19 -0.12
C LEU A 106 -3.00 0.65 -1.30
N PRO A 107 -2.55 1.52 -2.23
CA PRO A 107 -1.65 1.13 -3.30
C PRO A 107 -0.33 0.60 -2.73
N VAL A 108 0.14 -0.52 -3.26
CA VAL A 108 1.44 -1.11 -2.88
C VAL A 108 2.32 -1.32 -4.10
N HIS A 109 3.63 -1.48 -3.89
CA HIS A 109 4.56 -1.71 -4.98
C HIS A 109 4.34 -3.10 -5.60
N PRO A 110 4.20 -3.24 -6.93
CA PRO A 110 3.73 -4.48 -7.56
C PRO A 110 4.82 -5.52 -7.79
N ILE A 111 6.10 -5.18 -7.55
CA ILE A 111 7.23 -6.05 -7.82
C ILE A 111 7.71 -6.74 -6.52
N SER A 112 7.49 -8.06 -6.45
CA SER A 112 8.09 -8.93 -5.42
C SER A 112 9.51 -9.37 -5.81
N VAL A 113 10.31 -9.76 -4.82
CA VAL A 113 11.65 -10.32 -5.04
C VAL A 113 11.60 -11.56 -5.93
N GLY A 114 10.58 -12.42 -5.74
CA GLY A 114 10.40 -13.59 -6.60
C GLY A 114 10.24 -13.24 -8.07
N ARG A 115 9.52 -12.17 -8.42
CA ARG A 115 9.39 -11.71 -9.82
C ARG A 115 10.75 -11.35 -10.41
N LEU A 116 11.58 -10.62 -9.66
CA LEU A 116 12.94 -10.27 -10.10
C LEU A 116 13.84 -11.50 -10.22
N HIS A 117 13.70 -12.45 -9.30
CA HIS A 117 14.42 -13.72 -9.35
C HIS A 117 14.08 -14.52 -10.62
N TRP A 118 12.79 -14.65 -10.96
CA TRP A 118 12.36 -15.33 -12.18
C TRP A 118 12.78 -14.60 -13.46
N ALA A 119 12.90 -13.27 -13.40
CA ALA A 119 13.49 -12.45 -14.45
C ALA A 119 15.04 -12.54 -14.51
N ARG A 120 15.66 -13.41 -13.71
CA ARG A 120 17.11 -13.70 -13.69
C ARG A 120 18.00 -12.51 -13.30
N HIS A 121 17.47 -11.57 -12.51
CA HIS A 121 18.31 -10.53 -11.93
C HIS A 121 19.30 -11.12 -10.92
N SER A 122 20.48 -10.50 -10.79
CA SER A 122 21.41 -10.81 -9.71
C SER A 122 20.89 -10.27 -8.38
N GLU A 123 21.37 -10.84 -7.27
CA GLU A 123 21.03 -10.36 -5.92
C GLU A 123 21.40 -8.89 -5.73
N ALA A 124 22.61 -8.50 -6.13
CA ALA A 124 23.05 -7.10 -6.11
C ALA A 124 22.12 -6.19 -6.93
N GLY A 125 21.65 -6.67 -8.10
CA GLY A 125 20.67 -5.95 -8.91
C GLY A 125 19.31 -5.82 -8.25
N MET A 126 18.84 -6.85 -7.53
CA MET A 126 17.60 -6.79 -6.76
C MET A 126 17.71 -5.81 -5.58
N VAL A 127 18.80 -5.86 -4.83
CA VAL A 127 19.06 -4.90 -3.74
C VAL A 127 19.08 -3.48 -4.28
N ALA A 128 19.86 -3.22 -5.34
CA ALA A 128 19.92 -1.90 -5.96
C ALA A 128 18.55 -1.41 -6.43
N TYR A 129 17.71 -2.31 -6.96
CA TYR A 129 16.35 -1.99 -7.37
C TYR A 129 15.49 -1.52 -6.19
N TYR A 130 15.41 -2.30 -5.12
CA TYR A 130 14.58 -1.95 -3.95
C TYR A 130 15.07 -0.68 -3.24
N LEU A 131 16.38 -0.50 -3.11
CA LEU A 131 16.95 0.71 -2.51
C LEU A 131 16.65 1.96 -3.35
N ARG A 132 16.69 1.84 -4.68
CA ARG A 132 16.29 2.94 -5.57
C ARG A 132 14.81 3.28 -5.43
N VAL A 133 13.92 2.28 -5.42
CA VAL A 133 12.47 2.53 -5.21
C VAL A 133 12.24 3.19 -3.85
N MET A 134 12.93 2.73 -2.79
CA MET A 134 12.85 3.36 -1.47
C MET A 134 13.30 4.82 -1.53
N GLU A 135 14.43 5.11 -2.17
CA GLU A 135 14.95 6.47 -2.33
C GLU A 135 13.96 7.37 -3.08
N GLU A 136 13.41 6.91 -4.21
CA GLU A 136 12.40 7.65 -4.98
C GLU A 136 11.17 7.99 -4.13
N LYS A 137 10.66 7.03 -3.35
CA LYS A 137 9.52 7.23 -2.45
C LYS A 137 9.84 8.22 -1.33
N LEU A 138 11.01 8.13 -0.72
CA LEU A 138 11.45 9.08 0.30
C LEU A 138 11.60 10.50 -0.25
N GLN A 139 12.15 10.65 -1.46
CA GLN A 139 12.26 11.95 -2.14
C GLN A 139 10.89 12.55 -2.47
N ALA A 140 9.88 11.71 -2.75
CA ALA A 140 8.50 12.12 -2.97
C ALA A 140 7.68 12.31 -1.68
N ASN A 141 8.24 12.04 -0.49
CA ASN A 141 7.52 11.97 0.79
C ASN A 141 6.36 10.96 0.79
N GLU A 142 6.52 9.85 0.07
CA GLU A 142 5.53 8.79 -0.05
C GLU A 142 5.88 7.60 0.87
N PRO A 143 4.87 6.82 1.31
CA PRO A 143 5.11 5.57 2.03
C PRO A 143 5.82 4.53 1.14
N VAL A 144 6.60 3.66 1.78
CA VAL A 144 7.29 2.55 1.11
C VAL A 144 6.57 1.25 1.45
N PHE A 145 5.98 0.61 0.44
CA PHE A 145 5.33 -0.69 0.58
C PHE A 145 6.04 -1.73 -0.27
N PHE A 146 6.62 -2.74 0.35
CA PHE A 146 7.17 -3.89 -0.35
C PHE A 146 6.49 -5.18 0.12
N TYR A 147 6.42 -6.18 -0.74
CA TYR A 147 5.85 -7.47 -0.42
C TYR A 147 6.73 -8.61 -0.90
N HIS A 148 6.55 -9.78 -0.27
CA HIS A 148 7.23 -11.02 -0.60
C HIS A 148 6.33 -12.21 -0.33
N HIS A 149 6.69 -13.37 -0.86
CA HIS A 149 5.99 -14.62 -0.56
C HIS A 149 6.91 -15.52 0.28
N PRO A 150 6.44 -16.09 1.41
CA PRO A 150 7.26 -16.92 2.29
C PRO A 150 7.97 -18.10 1.59
N GLY A 151 7.38 -18.66 0.53
CA GLY A 151 7.96 -19.76 -0.25
C GLY A 151 8.97 -19.34 -1.34
N GLN A 152 9.22 -18.05 -1.53
CA GLN A 152 10.15 -17.55 -2.55
C GLN A 152 11.56 -17.38 -1.97
N ARG A 153 12.57 -17.76 -2.76
CA ARG A 153 13.99 -17.56 -2.47
C ARG A 153 14.34 -16.06 -2.40
N ARG A 154 15.58 -15.76 -2.00
CA ARG A 154 16.16 -14.40 -2.01
C ARG A 154 15.68 -13.48 -0.87
N LEU A 155 15.37 -14.05 0.29
CA LEU A 155 14.98 -13.28 1.49
C LEU A 155 16.10 -12.33 1.96
N GLU A 156 17.36 -12.66 1.67
CA GLU A 156 18.54 -11.84 1.97
C GLU A 156 18.44 -10.42 1.37
N VAL A 157 17.68 -10.23 0.28
CA VAL A 157 17.42 -8.90 -0.29
C VAL A 157 16.74 -7.98 0.73
N PHE A 158 15.79 -8.50 1.51
CA PHE A 158 15.11 -7.70 2.54
C PHE A 158 16.00 -7.40 3.75
N GLU A 159 17.05 -8.16 4.01
CA GLU A 159 18.02 -7.80 5.06
C GLU A 159 18.77 -6.50 4.73
N HIS A 160 19.05 -6.27 3.44
CA HIS A 160 19.60 -5.00 2.97
C HIS A 160 18.58 -3.86 3.10
N VAL A 161 17.33 -4.10 2.70
CA VAL A 161 16.25 -3.12 2.82
C VAL A 161 16.01 -2.75 4.29
N PHE A 162 15.95 -3.71 5.20
CA PHE A 162 15.74 -3.45 6.63
C PHE A 162 16.93 -2.74 7.29
N ARG A 163 18.16 -2.99 6.84
CA ARG A 163 19.32 -2.19 7.26
C ARG A 163 19.15 -0.74 6.85
N GLU A 164 18.70 -0.50 5.64
CA GLU A 164 18.47 0.85 5.14
C GLU A 164 17.32 1.57 5.86
N VAL A 165 16.20 0.88 6.10
CA VAL A 165 15.08 1.39 6.92
C VAL A 165 15.56 1.86 8.30
N ARG A 166 16.43 1.07 8.96
CA ARG A 166 17.05 1.45 10.24
C ARG A 166 18.02 2.62 10.08
N ARG A 167 18.87 2.63 9.05
CA ARG A 167 19.82 3.71 8.76
C ARG A 167 19.11 5.05 8.57
N CYS A 168 17.98 5.05 7.88
CA CYS A 168 17.14 6.22 7.64
C CYS A 168 16.20 6.55 8.82
N ASN A 169 16.19 5.75 9.89
CA ASN A 169 15.29 5.89 11.04
C ASN A 169 13.81 6.02 10.63
N LEU A 170 13.37 5.20 9.67
CA LEU A 170 12.00 5.27 9.17
C LEU A 170 11.03 4.64 10.18
N ALA A 171 9.87 5.29 10.35
CA ALA A 171 8.78 4.71 11.13
C ALA A 171 8.18 3.50 10.39
N VAL A 172 8.06 2.38 11.11
CA VAL A 172 7.42 1.16 10.62
C VAL A 172 6.03 1.04 11.24
N ARG A 173 5.04 0.74 10.41
CA ARG A 173 3.62 0.61 10.78
C ARG A 173 2.99 -0.56 10.05
N SER A 174 1.97 -1.15 10.65
CA SER A 174 1.07 -2.07 9.96
C SER A 174 0.27 -1.31 8.89
N LEU A 175 -0.27 -2.02 7.90
CA LEU A 175 -1.12 -1.42 6.88
C LEU A 175 -2.43 -0.92 7.49
N GLY A 176 -2.98 -1.64 8.47
CA GLY A 176 -4.16 -1.22 9.22
C GLY A 176 -3.94 0.05 10.05
N ASP A 177 -2.78 0.21 10.70
CA ASP A 177 -2.44 1.47 11.38
C ASP A 177 -2.34 2.63 10.40
N TYR A 178 -1.71 2.39 9.24
CA TYR A 178 -1.61 3.38 8.18
C TYR A 178 -2.98 3.75 7.59
N ALA A 179 -3.85 2.76 7.35
CA ALA A 179 -5.22 2.99 6.89
C ALA A 179 -6.01 3.84 7.88
N ARG A 180 -6.00 3.48 9.17
CA ARG A 180 -6.67 4.27 10.22
C ARG A 180 -6.13 5.69 10.31
N TRP A 181 -4.81 5.85 10.22
CA TRP A 181 -4.21 7.18 10.18
C TRP A 181 -4.67 7.97 8.95
N TRP A 182 -4.74 7.34 7.78
CA TRP A 182 -5.20 7.97 6.54
C TRP A 182 -6.65 8.41 6.62
N GLN A 183 -7.52 7.59 7.22
CA GLN A 183 -8.93 7.91 7.45
C GLN A 183 -9.05 9.15 8.35
N ARG A 184 -8.39 9.14 9.51
CA ARG A 184 -8.36 10.32 10.40
C ARG A 184 -7.81 11.56 9.70
N ARG A 185 -6.78 11.40 8.86
CA ARG A 185 -6.19 12.49 8.06
C ARG A 185 -7.20 13.05 7.04
N SER A 186 -8.04 12.20 6.46
CA SER A 186 -9.00 12.57 5.42
C SER A 186 -10.23 13.28 5.98
N ASP A 187 -10.64 12.91 7.19
CA ASP A 187 -11.78 13.53 7.89
C ASP A 187 -11.42 14.86 8.56
N PHE A 188 -10.14 15.22 8.52
CA PHE A 188 -9.61 16.33 9.28
C PHE A 188 -9.91 17.70 8.64
N THR A 189 -10.40 18.63 9.45
CA THR A 189 -10.72 20.01 9.04
C THR A 189 -9.86 21.03 9.81
N TRP A 190 -9.30 21.98 9.06
CA TRP A 190 -8.51 23.08 9.59
C TRP A 190 -8.68 24.36 8.80
N GLU A 191 -8.36 25.46 9.46
CA GLU A 191 -8.30 26.81 8.92
C GLU A 191 -6.94 27.43 9.27
N GLY A 192 -6.45 28.28 8.36
CA GLY A 192 -5.19 28.99 8.51
C GLY A 192 -5.33 30.44 8.11
N TRP A 193 -4.78 31.35 8.92
CA TRP A 193 -4.75 32.78 8.62
C TRP A 193 -3.33 33.30 8.65
N ALA A 194 -2.93 33.99 7.59
CA ALA A 194 -1.71 34.78 7.61
C ALA A 194 -1.92 36.03 8.49
N GLY A 195 -0.99 36.23 9.43
CA GLY A 195 -0.89 37.41 10.26
C GLY A 195 0.34 38.25 9.90
N PRO A 196 0.53 39.39 10.58
CA PRO A 196 1.70 40.24 10.37
C PRO A 196 3.01 39.51 10.69
N ASN A 197 4.10 39.94 10.06
CA ASN A 197 5.47 39.43 10.26
C ASN A 197 5.63 37.93 9.97
N GLY A 198 4.94 37.41 8.95
CA GLY A 198 5.08 36.00 8.53
C GLY A 198 4.48 34.98 9.50
N ARG A 199 3.67 35.43 10.46
CA ARG A 199 2.98 34.56 11.41
C ARG A 199 1.81 33.87 10.73
N VAL A 200 1.61 32.59 10.98
CA VAL A 200 0.44 31.83 10.51
C VAL A 200 -0.29 31.29 11.73
N THR A 201 -1.58 31.63 11.86
CA THR A 201 -2.42 31.04 12.91
C THR A 201 -3.17 29.86 12.34
N LEU A 202 -3.06 28.72 12.99
CA LEU A 202 -3.74 27.48 12.64
C LEU A 202 -4.82 27.18 13.66
N LYS A 203 -5.98 26.77 13.16
CA LYS A 203 -7.07 26.22 13.97
C LYS A 203 -7.56 24.92 13.35
N ALA A 204 -7.53 23.87 14.15
CA ALA A 204 -7.92 22.51 13.87
C ALA A 204 -9.15 22.18 14.70
N ALA A 205 -10.14 21.50 14.11
CA ALA A 205 -11.28 21.00 14.88
C ALA A 205 -10.83 19.96 15.93
N LEU A 206 -9.89 19.08 15.54
CA LEU A 206 -9.27 18.06 16.40
C LEU A 206 -7.76 18.01 16.16
N PRO A 207 -6.93 18.73 16.95
CA PRO A 207 -5.48 18.68 16.82
C PRO A 207 -4.92 17.25 16.92
N ASP A 208 -4.13 16.83 15.92
CA ASP A 208 -3.44 15.54 15.90
C ASP A 208 -2.01 15.75 15.43
N ARG A 209 -1.05 15.60 16.34
CA ARG A 209 0.38 15.80 16.04
C ARG A 209 0.93 14.75 15.08
N SER A 210 0.25 13.64 14.86
CA SER A 210 0.64 12.64 13.84
C SER A 210 0.34 13.12 12.42
N ILE A 211 -0.49 14.15 12.26
CA ILE A 211 -0.73 14.83 11.00
C ILE A 211 0.16 16.07 10.95
N ARG A 212 0.83 16.27 9.81
CA ARG A 212 1.70 17.42 9.57
C ARG A 212 1.18 18.24 8.41
N LEU A 213 1.26 19.57 8.53
CA LEU A 213 1.03 20.49 7.42
C LEU A 213 2.36 20.82 6.75
N GLN A 214 2.40 20.73 5.42
CA GLN A 214 3.53 21.17 4.62
C GLN A 214 3.28 22.61 4.13
N ALA A 215 4.11 23.54 4.58
CA ALA A 215 4.07 24.93 4.13
C ALA A 215 5.21 25.23 3.16
N HIS A 216 4.88 25.95 2.09
CA HIS A 216 5.83 26.50 1.14
C HIS A 216 5.96 28.00 1.39
N TRP A 217 7.13 28.44 1.81
CA TRP A 217 7.39 29.83 2.16
C TRP A 217 7.92 30.63 0.96
N PRO A 218 7.74 31.97 0.93
CA PRO A 218 8.22 32.82 -0.16
C PRO A 218 9.73 32.79 -0.39
N ASP A 219 10.51 32.42 0.62
CA ASP A 219 11.97 32.22 0.52
C ASP A 219 12.37 30.90 -0.16
N GLY A 220 11.39 30.12 -0.62
CA GLY A 220 11.58 28.82 -1.25
C GLY A 220 11.75 27.66 -0.27
N THR A 221 11.74 27.91 1.04
CA THR A 221 11.83 26.85 2.04
C THR A 221 10.53 26.07 2.17
N VAL A 222 10.66 24.77 2.43
CA VAL A 222 9.54 23.87 2.71
C VAL A 222 9.69 23.38 4.14
N ARG A 223 8.62 23.52 4.92
CA ARG A 223 8.63 23.16 6.34
C ARG A 223 7.41 22.34 6.73
N LEU A 224 7.62 21.43 7.67
CA LEU A 224 6.56 20.62 8.27
C LEU A 224 6.19 21.12 9.65
N TYR A 225 4.90 21.30 9.89
CA TYR A 225 4.36 21.73 11.17
C TYR A 225 3.46 20.65 11.74
N PRO A 226 3.61 20.26 13.02
CA PRO A 226 2.58 19.49 13.70
C PRO A 226 1.26 20.25 13.62
N LEU A 227 0.20 19.55 13.28
CA LEU A 227 -1.11 20.14 13.27
C LEU A 227 -1.59 20.36 14.71
N GLN A 228 -1.53 21.62 15.15
CA GLN A 228 -1.93 22.06 16.47
C GLN A 228 -2.52 23.46 16.41
N ASN A 229 -3.42 23.77 17.34
CA ASN A 229 -3.97 25.12 17.46
C ASN A 229 -2.90 26.09 17.96
N GLY A 230 -2.82 27.25 17.33
CA GLY A 230 -1.90 28.31 17.75
C GLY A 230 -1.29 29.06 16.58
N THR A 231 -0.35 29.93 16.90
CA THR A 231 0.40 30.70 15.91
C THR A 231 1.79 30.11 15.74
N VAL A 232 2.20 29.89 14.50
CA VAL A 232 3.53 29.43 14.10
C VAL A 232 4.24 30.47 13.25
N THR A 233 5.57 30.47 13.29
CA THR A 233 6.43 31.24 12.39
C THR A 233 7.19 30.29 11.44
N PRO A 234 7.92 30.80 10.43
CA PRO A 234 8.80 29.96 9.62
C PRO A 234 9.75 29.12 10.47
N GLU A 235 10.33 29.69 11.53
CA GLU A 235 11.37 29.06 12.33
C GLU A 235 10.87 27.87 13.16
N ASP A 236 9.58 27.84 13.51
CA ASP A 236 8.97 26.77 14.33
C ASP A 236 8.85 25.42 13.60
N GLY A 237 8.95 25.43 12.26
CA GLY A 237 8.74 24.25 11.43
C GLY A 237 10.00 23.43 11.21
N GLU A 238 9.85 22.11 11.16
CA GLU A 238 10.93 21.19 10.79
C GLU A 238 11.30 21.39 9.31
N SER A 239 12.57 21.70 9.03
CA SER A 239 13.05 21.87 7.66
C SER A 239 12.90 20.58 6.85
N ARG A 240 12.40 20.70 5.63
CA ARG A 240 12.18 19.57 4.73
C ARG A 240 12.71 19.92 3.35
N ALA A 241 13.39 18.97 2.70
CA ALA A 241 13.67 19.10 1.28
C ALA A 241 12.33 19.13 0.50
N ALA A 242 12.26 19.98 -0.53
CA ALA A 242 11.11 19.98 -1.42
C ALA A 242 10.94 18.58 -2.05
N ALA A 243 9.70 18.09 -2.05
CA ALA A 243 9.38 16.80 -2.65
C ALA A 243 9.81 16.80 -4.13
N ARG A 244 10.57 15.79 -4.52
CA ARG A 244 10.97 15.56 -5.91
C ARG A 244 10.19 14.39 -6.42
N TYR A 245 9.19 14.68 -7.25
CA TYR A 245 8.48 13.63 -7.97
C TYR A 245 9.32 13.23 -9.17
N PRO A 246 9.53 11.92 -9.42
CA PRO A 246 10.07 11.49 -10.69
C PRO A 246 9.18 12.03 -11.83
N ALA A 247 9.77 12.31 -12.99
CA ALA A 247 9.01 12.73 -14.16
C ALA A 247 7.84 11.76 -14.37
N PRO A 248 6.62 12.25 -14.70
CA PRO A 248 5.44 11.41 -14.81
C PRO A 248 5.74 10.22 -15.70
N TYR A 249 5.35 9.05 -15.20
CA TYR A 249 5.56 7.78 -15.85
C TYR A 249 5.07 7.83 -17.30
N GLU A 250 5.94 7.60 -18.30
CA GLU A 250 5.54 7.55 -19.71
C GLU A 250 4.96 6.17 -20.04
N PRO A 251 3.63 5.99 -20.16
CA PRO A 251 3.03 4.67 -20.37
C PRO A 251 3.46 4.06 -21.71
N ARG A 252 3.92 4.90 -22.65
CA ARG A 252 4.48 4.50 -23.95
C ARG A 252 5.73 3.62 -23.82
N ARG A 253 6.50 3.72 -22.74
CA ARG A 253 7.72 2.90 -22.52
C ARG A 253 7.40 1.44 -22.16
N LEU A 254 6.27 1.16 -21.50
CA LEU A 254 5.78 -0.20 -21.26
C LEU A 254 5.08 -0.82 -22.46
N ARG A 255 4.50 0.00 -23.34
CA ARG A 255 3.85 -0.49 -24.56
C ARG A 255 4.83 -0.92 -25.66
N ARG A 256 6.12 -1.09 -25.33
CA ARG A 256 7.02 -1.84 -26.20
C ARG A 256 6.66 -3.31 -26.09
N TYR A 257 5.70 -3.74 -26.92
CA TYR A 257 5.49 -5.15 -27.23
C TYR A 257 6.85 -5.75 -27.59
N THR A 258 7.37 -6.59 -26.72
CA THR A 258 8.50 -7.44 -27.06
C THR A 258 7.95 -8.73 -27.67
N ALA A 259 8.67 -9.30 -28.64
CA ALA A 259 8.28 -10.60 -29.22
C ALA A 259 8.12 -11.69 -28.14
N GLN A 260 8.83 -11.54 -27.03
CA GLN A 260 8.79 -12.43 -25.87
C GLN A 260 7.47 -12.31 -25.08
N MET A 261 6.94 -11.10 -24.90
CA MET A 261 5.61 -10.89 -24.29
C MET A 261 4.50 -11.44 -25.18
N LEU A 262 4.57 -11.21 -26.50
CA LEU A 262 3.61 -11.78 -27.46
C LEU A 262 3.63 -13.31 -27.43
N MET A 263 4.82 -13.92 -27.37
CA MET A 263 4.94 -15.37 -27.29
C MET A 263 4.44 -15.93 -25.95
N HIS A 264 4.65 -15.21 -24.85
CA HIS A 264 4.05 -15.55 -23.55
C HIS A 264 2.52 -15.48 -23.57
N ASP A 265 1.92 -14.44 -24.17
CA ASP A 265 0.46 -14.33 -24.27
C ASP A 265 -0.12 -15.42 -25.18
N ILE A 266 0.53 -15.74 -26.31
CA ILE A 266 0.12 -16.84 -27.20
C ILE A 266 0.21 -18.17 -26.44
N THR A 267 1.35 -18.47 -25.81
CA THR A 267 1.50 -19.73 -25.06
C THR A 267 0.53 -19.83 -23.88
N TRP A 268 0.20 -18.73 -23.22
CA TRP A 268 -0.79 -18.70 -22.15
C TRP A 268 -2.21 -18.94 -22.66
N HIS A 269 -2.61 -18.28 -23.75
CA HIS A 269 -3.94 -18.46 -24.34
C HIS A 269 -4.14 -19.85 -24.96
N TYR A 270 -3.12 -20.38 -25.64
CA TYR A 270 -3.20 -21.71 -26.28
C TYR A 270 -2.88 -22.86 -25.31
N GLY A 271 -2.24 -22.60 -24.18
CA GLY A 271 -2.06 -23.58 -23.10
C GLY A 271 -3.37 -23.88 -22.36
N ARG A 272 -4.30 -22.92 -22.32
CA ARG A 272 -5.63 -23.10 -21.72
C ARG A 272 -6.64 -23.85 -22.58
N SER A 273 -6.42 -23.95 -23.90
CA SER A 273 -7.30 -24.72 -24.80
C SER A 273 -6.95 -26.21 -24.87
N LYS A 274 -5.99 -26.69 -24.06
CA LYS A 274 -5.59 -28.10 -23.94
C LYS A 274 -5.74 -28.70 -22.53
N GLN A 275 -6.47 -28.05 -21.63
CA GLN A 275 -6.96 -28.62 -20.37
C GLN A 275 -8.48 -28.58 -20.35
#